data_AF-A0A496W9A5-F1
#
_entry.id   AF-A0A496W9A5-F1
#
_cell.length_a   1.000
_cell.length_b   1.000
_cell.length_c   1.000
_cell.angle_alpha   90.00
_cell.angle_beta   90.00
_cell.angle_gamma   90.00
#
_symmetry.space_group_name_H-M   'P 1'
#
loop_
_entity.id
_entity.type
_entity.pdbx_description
1 polymer ?
#
loop_
_entity_poly.entity_id
_entity_poly.type
_entity_poly.pdbx_seq_one_letter_code
_entity_poly.pdbx_strand_id
1 'polypeptide(L)'
;MRYKLFHGRRPGKPSKVTDYHPRKPTRSYYPPFGNGKEQWVAIAPLVKQSTSSGKSGRVVVQYGEASYYANSLHGNLTANGERYDKNKLTAAHKTLAFGTRVKVTYLKTGQSVEVVINDRGPFYKKRIIDLSHQAAKQIGLIKEGHGRVKMEILK
;
A
#
# COMPACT_ATOMS: atom_id res chain seq x y z
N MET A 1 21.41 45.24 41.41
CA MET A 1 20.68 44.37 42.38
C MET A 1 20.48 43.01 41.71
N ARG A 2 21.28 42.01 42.10
CA ARG A 2 20.95 40.92 43.05
C ARG A 2 20.10 39.79 42.42
N TYR A 3 20.76 38.66 42.24
CA TYR A 3 20.24 37.33 41.90
C TYR A 3 19.12 36.85 42.83
N LYS A 4 18.26 35.96 42.32
CA LYS A 4 17.72 34.83 43.10
C LYS A 4 17.55 33.60 42.21
N LEU A 5 18.42 32.61 42.41
CA LEU A 5 18.15 31.21 42.09
C LEU A 5 17.02 30.70 42.98
N PHE A 6 16.10 29.91 42.42
CA PHE A 6 15.38 28.90 43.17
C PHE A 6 15.48 27.55 42.44
N HIS A 7 16.02 26.59 43.18
CA HIS A 7 16.11 25.18 42.84
C HIS A 7 14.77 24.51 43.12
N GLY A 8 14.28 23.68 42.19
CA GLY A 8 12.98 23.02 42.32
C GLY A 8 12.89 21.68 41.57
N ARG A 9 13.53 20.66 42.14
CA ARG A 9 13.13 19.23 42.22
C ARG A 9 12.69 18.47 40.94
N ARG A 10 13.64 17.64 40.50
CA ARG A 10 13.60 16.23 40.05
C ARG A 10 12.59 15.75 38.98
N PRO A 11 13.09 15.05 37.94
CA PRO A 11 12.26 14.47 36.88
C PRO A 11 11.42 13.29 37.39
N GLY A 12 10.15 13.27 37.01
CA GLY A 12 9.27 12.12 37.18
C GLY A 12 9.77 10.93 36.35
N LYS A 13 9.87 9.76 37.00
CA LYS A 13 10.24 8.49 36.36
C LYS A 13 9.16 8.07 35.34
N PRO A 14 9.54 7.47 34.20
CA PRO A 14 8.58 6.91 33.26
C PRO A 14 7.82 5.74 33.90
N SER A 15 6.50 5.73 33.71
CA SER A 15 5.63 4.62 34.08
C SER A 15 5.99 3.37 33.28
N LYS A 16 6.01 2.23 33.98
CA LYS A 16 6.43 0.92 33.48
C LYS A 16 5.60 0.51 32.27
N VAL A 17 6.29 0.22 31.17
CA VAL A 17 5.74 -0.53 30.03
C VAL A 17 5.35 -1.92 30.56
N THR A 18 4.08 -2.28 30.42
CA THR A 18 3.56 -3.60 30.75
C THR A 18 4.04 -4.62 29.72
N ASP A 19 4.46 -5.78 30.21
CA ASP A 19 5.03 -6.90 29.46
C ASP A 19 4.12 -7.38 28.31
N TYR A 20 4.51 -7.06 27.07
CA TYR A 20 3.92 -7.62 25.88
C TYR A 20 4.35 -9.09 25.76
N HIS A 21 3.46 -10.00 26.13
CA HIS A 21 3.67 -11.44 25.94
C HIS A 21 3.38 -11.80 24.48
N PRO A 22 4.36 -12.27 23.68
CA PRO A 22 4.07 -12.80 22.36
C PRO A 22 3.25 -14.09 22.51
N ARG A 23 2.00 -14.08 22.03
CA ARG A 23 1.25 -15.33 21.84
C ARG A 23 2.00 -16.16 20.79
N LYS A 24 2.41 -17.37 21.18
CA LYS A 24 3.04 -18.36 20.30
C LYS A 24 2.11 -18.65 19.12
N PRO A 25 2.61 -18.69 17.86
CA PRO A 25 1.80 -19.20 16.75
C PRO A 25 1.53 -20.69 16.98
N THR A 26 0.25 -21.06 17.08
CA THR A 26 -0.19 -22.45 17.14
C THR A 26 0.06 -23.10 15.79
N ARG A 27 1.17 -23.84 15.72
CA ARG A 27 1.45 -25.03 14.92
C ARG A 27 0.31 -25.49 13.99
N SER A 28 0.53 -25.27 12.70
CA SER A 28 0.19 -26.10 11.53
C SER A 28 -0.63 -27.37 11.81
N TYR A 29 -1.86 -27.42 11.29
CA TYR A 29 -2.66 -28.65 11.17
C TYR A 29 -2.69 -29.09 9.71
N TYR A 30 -1.77 -29.99 9.35
CA TYR A 30 -1.96 -30.93 8.25
C TYR A 30 -2.33 -32.27 8.89
N PRO A 31 -3.39 -32.96 8.44
CA PRO A 31 -3.71 -34.29 8.94
C PRO A 31 -2.62 -35.30 8.48
N PRO A 32 -2.23 -36.24 9.36
CA PRO A 32 -1.27 -37.29 9.01
C PRO A 32 -1.88 -38.33 8.06
N PHE A 33 -1.05 -38.77 7.11
CA PHE A 33 -1.33 -39.86 6.18
C PHE A 33 -1.64 -41.17 6.92
N GLY A 34 -2.84 -41.70 6.70
CA GLY A 34 -3.25 -43.03 7.15
C GLY A 34 -2.95 -44.10 6.09
N ASN A 35 -2.31 -45.17 6.52
CA ASN A 35 -2.05 -46.38 5.73
C ASN A 35 -3.33 -47.20 5.57
N GLY A 36 -3.79 -47.44 4.34
CA GLY A 36 -4.97 -48.27 4.08
C GLY A 36 -5.32 -48.35 2.60
N LYS A 37 -4.82 -49.41 1.95
CA LYS A 37 -5.30 -50.09 0.74
C LYS A 37 -6.80 -49.92 0.42
N GLU A 38 -7.18 -48.84 -0.26
CA GLU A 38 -8.44 -48.75 -1.00
C GLU A 38 -8.22 -48.03 -2.35
N GLN A 39 -8.67 -48.69 -3.41
CA GLN A 39 -8.55 -48.26 -4.79
C GLN A 39 -9.56 -47.14 -5.07
N TRP A 40 -9.08 -45.98 -5.52
CA TRP A 40 -9.95 -44.90 -6.00
C TRP A 40 -10.01 -44.93 -7.53
N VAL A 41 -11.22 -45.11 -8.06
CA VAL A 41 -11.53 -45.00 -9.49
C VAL A 41 -11.40 -43.53 -9.89
N ALA A 42 -10.49 -43.25 -10.83
CA ALA A 42 -10.31 -41.93 -11.40
C ALA A 42 -11.56 -41.53 -12.21
N ILE A 43 -12.33 -40.56 -11.73
CA ILE A 43 -13.21 -39.75 -12.57
C ILE A 43 -12.55 -38.38 -12.67
N ALA A 44 -11.70 -38.21 -13.68
CA ALA A 44 -11.21 -36.90 -14.05
C ALA A 44 -12.40 -36.08 -14.57
N PRO A 45 -12.72 -34.89 -14.01
CA PRO A 45 -13.46 -33.93 -14.80
C PRO A 45 -12.52 -33.43 -15.88
N LEU A 46 -12.94 -33.55 -17.14
CA LEU A 46 -12.34 -32.86 -18.28
C LEU A 46 -12.51 -31.35 -18.05
N VAL A 47 -11.66 -30.76 -17.21
CA VAL A 47 -11.49 -29.31 -17.17
C VAL A 47 -10.83 -28.98 -18.49
N LYS A 48 -11.65 -28.56 -19.45
CA LYS A 48 -11.19 -27.85 -20.65
C LYS A 48 -10.33 -26.70 -20.13
N GLN A 49 -9.02 -26.85 -20.21
CA GLN A 49 -8.11 -25.72 -20.12
C GLN A 49 -8.53 -24.80 -21.27
N SER A 50 -9.31 -23.78 -20.93
CA SER A 50 -9.44 -22.61 -21.77
C SER A 50 -8.06 -21.99 -21.79
N THR A 51 -7.24 -22.43 -22.75
CA THR A 51 -6.04 -21.71 -23.16
C THR A 51 -6.53 -20.41 -23.77
N SER A 52 -6.86 -19.43 -22.93
CA SER A 52 -6.95 -18.05 -23.36
C SER A 52 -5.53 -17.63 -23.71
N SER A 53 -5.15 -17.90 -24.96
CA SER A 53 -4.07 -17.22 -25.68
C SER A 53 -4.46 -15.76 -25.90
N GLY A 54 -4.81 -15.05 -24.82
CA GLY A 54 -4.95 -13.62 -24.81
C GLY A 54 -3.57 -13.05 -25.06
N LYS A 55 -3.43 -12.28 -26.15
CA LYS A 55 -2.24 -11.47 -26.42
C LYS A 55 -1.81 -10.79 -25.11
N SER A 56 -0.74 -11.30 -24.50
CA SER A 56 -0.12 -10.71 -23.32
C SER A 56 0.45 -9.36 -23.73
N GLY A 57 -0.41 -8.34 -23.72
CA GLY A 57 0.03 -6.97 -23.88
C GLY A 57 0.96 -6.71 -22.72
N ARG A 58 2.27 -6.54 -22.99
CA ARG A 58 3.28 -6.22 -21.97
C ARG A 58 2.71 -5.20 -20.97
N VAL A 59 2.46 -5.64 -19.74
CA VAL A 59 2.10 -4.78 -18.61
C VAL A 59 3.38 -4.09 -18.19
N VAL A 60 3.38 -2.77 -18.22
CA VAL A 60 4.53 -2.00 -17.74
C VAL A 60 4.45 -1.95 -16.22
N VAL A 61 5.50 -2.46 -15.57
CA VAL A 61 5.61 -2.55 -14.12
C VAL A 61 6.78 -1.67 -13.65
N GLN A 62 6.55 -0.90 -12.59
CA GLN A 62 7.56 -0.07 -11.95
C GLN A 62 7.55 -0.28 -10.44
N TYR A 63 8.74 -0.22 -9.82
CA TYR A 63 8.92 -0.27 -8.38
C TYR A 63 9.52 1.05 -7.89
N GLY A 64 9.09 1.51 -6.72
CA GLY A 64 9.59 2.77 -6.16
C GLY A 64 8.93 3.12 -4.84
N GLU A 65 9.18 4.33 -4.34
CA GLU A 65 8.47 4.85 -3.17
C GLU A 65 7.18 5.56 -3.60
N ALA A 66 6.14 5.40 -2.79
CA ALA A 66 4.93 6.20 -2.84
C ALA A 66 4.81 7.06 -1.58
N SER A 67 4.16 8.21 -1.71
CA SER A 67 3.59 8.95 -0.58
C SER A 67 2.14 9.31 -0.87
N TYR A 68 1.54 10.20 -0.08
CA TYR A 68 0.20 10.70 -0.33
C TYR A 68 0.06 12.18 -0.02
N TYR A 69 -0.93 12.82 -0.63
CA TYR A 69 -1.19 14.24 -0.45
C TYR A 69 -1.74 14.58 0.94
N ALA A 70 -1.26 15.69 1.49
CA ALA A 70 -1.80 16.25 2.72
C ALA A 70 -3.28 16.65 2.56
N ASN A 71 -4.05 16.53 3.65
CA ASN A 71 -5.47 16.89 3.66
C ASN A 71 -5.72 18.38 3.36
N SER A 72 -4.76 19.25 3.65
CA SER A 72 -4.82 20.69 3.39
C SER A 72 -4.82 21.06 1.90
N LEU A 73 -4.42 20.14 1.03
CA LEU A 73 -4.41 20.39 -0.43
C LEU A 73 -5.79 20.27 -1.06
N HIS A 74 -6.78 19.75 -0.34
CA HIS A 74 -8.12 19.52 -0.88
C HIS A 74 -8.72 20.80 -1.47
N GLY A 75 -9.22 20.72 -2.69
CA GLY A 75 -9.78 21.85 -3.43
C GLY A 75 -8.78 22.64 -4.27
N ASN A 76 -7.47 22.46 -4.09
CA ASN A 76 -6.45 23.08 -4.94
C ASN A 76 -6.49 22.51 -6.35
N LEU A 77 -6.03 23.29 -7.34
CA LEU A 77 -5.93 22.83 -8.72
C LEU A 77 -4.78 21.82 -8.86
N THR A 78 -5.03 20.73 -9.58
CA THR A 78 -4.02 19.77 -10.06
C THR A 78 -3.48 20.22 -11.42
N ALA A 79 -2.39 19.60 -11.88
CA ALA A 79 -1.74 19.95 -13.14
C ALA A 79 -2.60 19.71 -14.40
N ASN A 80 -3.67 18.91 -14.31
CA ASN A 80 -4.66 18.77 -15.39
C ASN A 80 -5.80 19.81 -15.33
N GLY A 81 -5.80 20.72 -14.35
CA GLY A 81 -6.81 21.77 -14.17
C GLY A 81 -8.02 21.37 -13.32
N GLU A 82 -8.14 20.12 -12.89
CA GLU A 82 -9.19 19.70 -11.96
C GLU A 82 -8.88 20.14 -10.51
N ARG A 83 -9.88 20.14 -9.63
CA ARG A 83 -9.63 20.32 -8.19
C ARG A 83 -9.28 18.98 -7.55
N TYR A 84 -8.21 18.95 -6.75
CA TYR A 84 -7.84 17.79 -5.96
C TYR A 84 -8.94 17.44 -4.95
N ASP A 85 -9.45 16.22 -5.05
CA ASP A 85 -10.38 15.65 -4.10
C ASP A 85 -9.69 14.51 -3.34
N LYS A 86 -9.52 14.71 -2.02
CA LYS A 86 -8.88 13.73 -1.13
C LYS A 86 -9.66 12.41 -1.05
N ASN A 87 -10.94 12.42 -1.40
CA ASN A 87 -11.83 11.27 -1.36
C ASN A 87 -11.86 10.48 -2.68
N LYS A 88 -11.31 11.02 -3.78
CA LYS A 88 -11.22 10.32 -5.07
C LYS A 88 -10.00 9.41 -5.13
N LEU A 89 -10.02 8.45 -6.05
CA LEU A 89 -8.90 7.55 -6.33
C LEU A 89 -8.04 8.11 -7.46
N THR A 90 -7.26 9.14 -7.13
CA THR A 90 -6.36 9.82 -8.07
C THR A 90 -4.92 9.81 -7.56
N ALA A 91 -3.97 10.10 -8.46
CA ALA A 91 -2.56 10.19 -8.12
C ALA A 91 -1.79 11.15 -9.04
N ALA A 92 -0.63 11.59 -8.56
CA ALA A 92 0.36 12.33 -9.33
C ALA A 92 1.48 11.42 -9.81
N HIS A 93 1.86 11.58 -11.08
CA HIS A 93 3.00 10.89 -11.67
C HIS A 93 3.82 11.82 -12.58
N LYS A 94 5.14 11.60 -12.63
CA LYS A 94 6.11 12.47 -13.32
C LYS A 94 5.81 12.64 -14.81
N THR A 95 5.57 11.53 -15.50
CA THR A 95 5.53 11.50 -16.99
C THR A 95 4.30 10.85 -17.61
N LEU A 96 3.60 9.94 -16.91
CA LEU A 96 2.39 9.32 -17.43
C LEU A 96 1.34 10.34 -17.88
N ALA A 97 0.68 10.06 -19.00
CA ALA A 97 -0.40 10.88 -19.51
C ALA A 97 -1.53 11.01 -18.48
N PHE A 98 -2.19 12.17 -18.43
CA PHE A 98 -3.40 12.30 -17.61
C PHE A 98 -4.48 11.32 -18.11
N GLY A 99 -5.29 10.81 -17.19
CA GLY A 99 -6.27 9.76 -17.47
C GLY A 99 -5.69 8.33 -17.47
N THR A 100 -4.37 8.16 -17.40
CA THR A 100 -3.75 6.82 -17.28
C THR A 100 -4.25 6.15 -16.00
N ARG A 101 -4.75 4.91 -16.13
CA ARG A 101 -5.11 4.08 -14.99
C ARG A 101 -3.92 3.24 -14.57
N VAL A 102 -3.63 3.23 -13.28
CA VAL A 102 -2.56 2.41 -12.71
C VAL A 102 -3.06 1.67 -11.49
N LYS A 103 -2.61 0.43 -11.33
CA LYS A 103 -2.77 -0.34 -10.09
C LYS A 103 -1.53 -0.15 -9.23
N VAL A 104 -1.73 0.24 -7.98
CA VAL A 104 -0.66 0.48 -7.01
C VAL A 104 -0.81 -0.49 -5.87
N THR A 105 0.21 -1.29 -5.62
CA THR A 105 0.26 -2.29 -4.55
C THR A 105 1.28 -1.85 -3.49
N TYR A 106 0.84 -1.68 -2.25
CA TYR A 106 1.75 -1.41 -1.13
C TYR A 106 2.40 -2.72 -0.67
N LEU A 107 3.73 -2.80 -0.80
CA LEU A 107 4.45 -4.06 -0.58
C LEU A 107 4.40 -4.54 0.88
N LYS A 108 4.21 -3.63 1.84
CA LYS A 108 4.12 -3.98 3.27
C LYS A 108 2.82 -4.71 3.62
N THR A 109 1.70 -4.28 3.03
CA THR A 109 0.36 -4.83 3.34
C THR A 109 -0.10 -5.84 2.29
N GLY A 110 0.49 -5.84 1.09
CA GLY A 110 0.03 -6.60 -0.06
C GLY A 110 -1.27 -6.08 -0.69
N GLN A 111 -1.85 -5.00 -0.14
CA GLN A 111 -3.08 -4.40 -0.64
C GLN A 111 -2.82 -3.53 -1.86
N SER A 112 -3.81 -3.47 -2.75
CA SER A 112 -3.73 -2.70 -3.99
C SER A 112 -4.93 -1.80 -4.22
N VAL A 113 -4.72 -0.69 -4.92
CA VAL A 113 -5.76 0.25 -5.35
C VAL A 113 -5.52 0.66 -6.80
N GLU A 114 -6.61 0.85 -7.55
CA GLU A 114 -6.54 1.45 -8.88
C GLU A 114 -6.79 2.96 -8.78
N VAL A 115 -5.94 3.74 -9.44
CA VAL A 115 -6.01 5.20 -9.43
C VAL A 115 -5.87 5.75 -10.84
N VAL A 116 -6.42 6.96 -11.05
CA VAL A 116 -6.26 7.72 -12.29
C VAL A 116 -5.19 8.80 -12.09
N ILE A 117 -4.25 8.89 -13.03
CA ILE A 117 -3.27 9.97 -13.04
C ILE A 117 -3.95 11.27 -13.45
N ASN A 118 -3.98 12.26 -12.57
CA ASN A 118 -4.57 13.57 -12.85
C ASN A 118 -3.66 14.74 -12.46
N ASP A 119 -2.45 14.46 -11.99
CA ASP A 119 -1.54 15.48 -11.49
C ASP A 119 -0.06 15.16 -11.81
N ARG A 120 0.83 16.13 -11.57
CA ARG A 120 2.28 16.04 -11.83
C ARG A 120 3.09 16.08 -10.54
N GLY A 121 4.26 15.45 -10.60
CA GLY A 121 5.06 15.09 -9.43
C GLY A 121 5.06 13.57 -9.23
N PRO A 122 5.68 13.02 -8.18
CA PRO A 122 6.48 13.69 -7.14
C PRO A 122 7.79 14.27 -7.67
N PHE A 123 8.26 15.38 -7.10
CA PHE A 123 9.56 15.98 -7.45
C PHE A 123 10.74 15.45 -6.60
N TYR A 124 10.47 14.49 -5.71
CA TYR A 124 11.50 13.79 -4.96
C TYR A 124 12.08 12.62 -5.77
N LYS A 125 13.41 12.46 -5.77
CA LYS A 125 14.12 11.51 -6.65
C LYS A 125 13.65 10.05 -6.49
N LYS A 126 13.37 9.61 -5.26
CA LYS A 126 13.02 8.20 -4.96
C LYS A 126 11.54 7.87 -5.08
N ARG A 127 10.66 8.88 -5.07
CA ARG A 127 9.21 8.66 -5.19
C ARG A 127 8.81 8.57 -6.66
N ILE A 128 7.94 7.61 -6.95
CA ILE A 128 7.41 7.37 -8.30
C ILE A 128 5.95 7.83 -8.40
N ILE A 129 5.22 7.88 -7.29
CA ILE A 129 3.80 8.23 -7.27
C ILE A 129 3.41 8.89 -5.94
N ASP A 130 2.58 9.93 -5.99
CA ASP A 130 1.93 10.50 -4.80
C ASP A 130 0.41 10.23 -4.92
N LEU A 131 -0.16 9.50 -3.97
CA LEU A 131 -1.55 9.06 -3.97
C LEU A 131 -2.48 10.11 -3.34
N SER A 132 -3.77 10.06 -3.67
CA SER A 132 -4.78 10.71 -2.85
C SER A 132 -4.85 10.10 -1.44
N HIS A 133 -5.39 10.86 -0.49
CA HIS A 133 -5.57 10.38 0.88
C HIS A 133 -6.43 9.10 0.93
N GLN A 134 -7.53 9.05 0.17
CA GLN A 134 -8.39 7.87 0.13
C GLN A 134 -7.70 6.64 -0.46
N ALA A 135 -6.92 6.80 -1.54
CA ALA A 135 -6.18 5.70 -2.14
C ALA A 135 -5.12 5.15 -1.16
N ALA A 136 -4.38 6.04 -0.50
CA ALA A 136 -3.40 5.66 0.52
C ALA A 136 -4.05 4.97 1.73
N LYS A 137 -5.25 5.39 2.13
CA LYS A 137 -6.03 4.75 3.20
C LYS A 137 -6.41 3.32 2.84
N GLN A 138 -6.86 3.06 1.60
CA GLN A 138 -7.29 1.73 1.16
C GLN A 138 -6.17 0.68 1.18
N ILE A 139 -4.94 1.08 0.86
CA ILE A 139 -3.78 0.17 0.87
C ILE A 139 -3.05 0.13 2.22
N GLY A 140 -3.47 0.95 3.18
CA GLY A 140 -2.87 1.01 4.53
C GLY A 140 -1.61 1.86 4.65
N LEU A 141 -1.29 2.70 3.67
CA LEU A 141 -0.07 3.53 3.62
C LEU A 141 -0.08 4.70 4.62
N ILE A 142 -1.28 5.14 5.05
CA ILE A 142 -1.44 6.33 5.93
C ILE A 142 -0.61 6.23 7.21
N LYS A 143 -0.44 5.02 7.76
CA LYS A 143 0.27 4.82 9.03
C LYS A 143 1.77 5.16 8.93
N GLU A 144 2.38 4.91 7.79
CA GLU A 144 3.82 5.14 7.59
C GLU A 144 4.14 6.45 6.84
N GLY A 145 3.14 7.13 6.26
CA GLY A 145 3.35 8.35 5.47
C GLY A 145 3.83 8.09 4.05
N HIS A 146 4.74 7.12 3.88
CA HIS A 146 5.35 6.73 2.61
C HIS A 146 5.82 5.26 2.69
N GLY A 147 6.13 4.66 1.53
CA GLY A 147 6.56 3.27 1.49
C GLY A 147 6.82 2.72 0.10
N ARG A 148 7.41 1.52 0.03
CA ARG A 148 7.71 0.84 -1.23
C ARG A 148 6.44 0.29 -1.87
N VAL A 149 6.25 0.57 -3.15
CA VAL A 149 5.10 0.09 -3.94
C VAL A 149 5.55 -0.58 -5.23
N LYS A 150 4.67 -1.44 -5.75
CA LYS A 150 4.65 -1.87 -7.14
C LYS A 150 3.54 -1.10 -7.85
N MET A 151 3.84 -0.50 -9.00
CA MET A 151 2.88 0.18 -9.87
C MET A 151 2.77 -0.54 -11.20
N GLU A 152 1.55 -0.74 -11.70
CA GLU A 152 1.26 -1.43 -12.96
C GLU A 152 0.35 -0.56 -13.82
N ILE A 153 0.74 -0.31 -15.06
CA ILE A 153 -0.09 0.45 -16.00
C ILE A 153 -1.18 -0.46 -16.58
N LEU A 154 -2.44 -0.04 -16.44
CA LEU A 154 -3.61 -0.75 -16.95
C LEU A 154 -3.89 -0.29 -18.39
N LYS A 155 -4.16 -1.24 -19.29
CA LYS A 155 -4.53 -0.98 -20.70
C LYS A 155 -6.04 -1.02 -20.88
#